data_AF-A0A9R1LTH7-F1
#
_entry.id   AF-A0A9R1LTH7-F1
#
_cell.length_a   1.000
_cell.length_b   1.000
_cell.length_c   1.000
_cell.angle_alpha   90.00
_cell.angle_beta   90.00
_cell.angle_gamma   90.00
#
_symmetry.space_group_name_H-M   'P 1'
#
loop_
_entity.id
_entity.type
_entity.pdbx_description
1 polymer ?
#
loop_
_entity_poly.entity_id
_entity_poly.type
_entity_poly.pdbx_seq_one_letter_code
_entity_poly.pdbx_strand_id
1 'polypeptide(L)'
;MARSSSNAGDVGYYPNPSPIPYREHALAYEPASNCWCEEKGARRISWTNANPGRRFLNCQKSRDGGCKWFDDPTTPFLRQLLVDLRDTVHNLRRENARLN
;
A
#
# COMPACT_ATOMS: atom_id res chain seq x y z
N MET A 1 9.66 23.98 17.00
CA MET A 1 9.99 24.02 15.56
C MET A 1 9.09 23.03 14.85
N ALA A 2 8.00 23.50 14.24
CA ALA A 2 7.10 22.65 13.46
C ALA A 2 7.75 22.36 12.10
N ARG A 3 8.08 21.10 11.81
CA ARG A 3 8.51 20.70 10.47
C ARG A 3 7.27 20.35 9.66
N SER A 4 6.96 21.21 8.71
CA SER A 4 5.96 21.01 7.67
C SER A 4 6.15 19.64 7.03
N SER A 5 5.13 18.79 7.13
CA SER A 5 5.10 17.49 6.45
C SER A 5 4.61 17.72 5.03
N SER A 6 5.55 17.86 4.10
CA SER A 6 5.28 18.03 2.68
C SER A 6 4.53 16.79 2.16
N ASN A 7 3.25 17.00 1.82
CA ASN A 7 2.54 16.16 0.88
C ASN A 7 3.18 16.31 -0.51
N ALA A 8 3.24 15.19 -1.24
CA ALA A 8 3.70 15.03 -2.62
C ALA A 8 5.23 14.98 -2.83
N GLY A 9 5.71 13.84 -3.34
CA GLY A 9 7.03 13.75 -3.97
C GLY A 9 7.90 12.58 -3.51
N ASP A 10 7.46 11.34 -3.72
CA ASP A 10 8.40 10.26 -4.04
C ASP A 10 7.67 9.21 -4.88
N VAL A 11 7.56 9.47 -6.19
CA VAL A 11 7.13 8.46 -7.16
C VAL A 11 8.33 7.56 -7.45
N GLY A 12 8.80 6.86 -6.41
CA GLY A 12 9.62 5.68 -6.60
C GLY A 12 8.81 4.71 -7.47
N TYR A 13 9.46 4.09 -8.45
CA TYR A 13 8.84 3.06 -9.28
C TYR A 13 8.35 1.92 -8.36
N TYR A 14 7.07 1.92 -8.02
CA TYR A 14 6.41 0.79 -7.37
C TYR A 14 5.97 -0.15 -8.49
N PRO A 15 6.62 -1.32 -8.67
CA PRO A 15 6.07 -2.35 -9.54
C PRO A 15 4.69 -2.70 -8.97
N ASN A 16 3.63 -2.35 -9.70
CA ASN A 16 2.21 -2.46 -9.32
C ASN A 16 1.72 -1.33 -8.39
N PRO A 17 1.48 -0.12 -8.93
CA PRO A 17 0.86 0.96 -8.16
C PRO A 17 -0.57 0.59 -7.73
N SER A 18 -1.10 1.27 -6.71
CA SER A 18 -2.48 1.01 -6.28
C SER A 18 -3.46 1.22 -7.45
N PRO A 19 -4.32 0.24 -7.77
CA PRO A 19 -5.32 0.40 -8.82
C PRO A 19 -6.42 1.39 -8.38
N ILE A 20 -6.52 1.71 -7.08
CA ILE A 20 -7.51 2.64 -6.54
C ILE A 20 -6.85 3.70 -5.65
N PRO A 21 -7.38 4.92 -5.57
CA PRO A 21 -6.98 5.88 -4.54
C PRO A 21 -7.20 5.29 -3.15
N TYR A 22 -6.18 5.34 -2.29
CA TYR A 22 -6.35 4.91 -0.90
C TYR A 22 -7.20 5.92 -0.13
N ARG A 23 -8.12 5.43 0.71
CA ARG A 23 -9.13 6.25 1.39
C ARG A 23 -8.81 6.59 2.85
N GLU A 24 -7.91 5.86 3.48
CA GLU A 24 -7.54 6.08 4.88
C GLU A 24 -6.20 6.82 4.94
N HIS A 25 -6.03 7.79 5.84
CA HIS A 25 -4.72 8.42 5.99
C HIS A 25 -3.75 7.48 6.74
N ALA A 26 -2.46 7.55 6.39
CA ALA A 26 -1.43 6.60 6.83
C ALA A 26 -1.47 6.27 8.34
N LEU A 27 -1.71 7.26 9.21
CA LEU A 27 -1.73 7.13 10.67
C LEU A 27 -3.12 7.36 11.30
N ALA A 28 -4.17 7.50 10.50
CA ALA A 28 -5.50 7.89 10.99
C ALA A 28 -6.37 6.71 11.45
N TYR A 29 -5.91 5.47 11.29
CA TYR A 29 -6.65 4.30 11.77
C TYR A 29 -6.63 4.20 13.29
N GLU A 30 -7.70 3.66 13.86
CA GLU A 30 -7.78 3.31 15.27
C GLU A 30 -8.28 1.86 15.44
N PRO A 31 -7.88 1.15 16.52
CA PRO A 31 -6.88 1.56 17.50
C PRO A 31 -5.46 1.59 16.92
N ALA A 32 -4.57 2.39 17.50
CA ALA A 32 -3.16 2.41 17.14
C ALA A 32 -2.52 1.01 17.22
N SER A 33 -1.74 0.66 16.19
CA SER A 33 -0.96 -0.56 16.15
C SER A 33 0.50 -0.20 15.95
N ASN A 34 1.34 -0.62 16.89
CA ASN A 34 2.76 -0.28 16.85
C ASN A 34 3.53 -1.29 16.01
N CYS A 35 4.54 -0.79 15.30
CA CYS A 35 5.52 -1.63 14.64
C CYS A 35 6.45 -2.28 15.69
N TRP A 36 7.38 -3.14 15.27
CA TRP A 36 8.46 -3.66 16.14
C TRP A 36 9.30 -2.54 16.79
N CYS A 37 9.34 -1.35 16.19
CA CYS A 37 10.01 -0.18 16.74
C CYS A 37 9.18 0.59 17.77
N GLU A 38 8.08 0.01 18.26
CA GLU A 38 7.18 0.53 19.30
C GLU A 38 6.42 1.82 18.95
N GLU A 39 6.59 2.34 17.74
CA GLU A 39 5.88 3.51 17.21
C GLU A 39 4.69 3.11 16.32
N LYS A 40 3.65 3.97 16.27
CA LYS A 40 2.49 3.78 15.38
C LYS A 40 2.97 3.75 13.93
N GLY A 41 2.76 2.62 13.26
CA GLY A 41 3.17 2.44 11.87
C GLY A 41 2.11 2.96 10.91
N ALA A 42 2.53 3.50 9.76
CA ALA A 42 1.64 3.79 8.65
C ALA A 42 1.02 2.49 8.12
N ARG A 43 -0.30 2.40 8.04
CA ARG A 43 -0.97 1.24 7.47
C ARG A 43 -0.99 1.37 5.95
N ARG A 44 -0.25 0.50 5.26
CA ARG A 44 -0.15 0.45 3.79
C ARG A 44 -0.77 -0.84 3.28
N ILE A 45 -1.19 -0.83 2.01
CA ILE A 45 -1.67 -2.01 1.29
C ILE A 45 -0.58 -2.49 0.34
N SER A 46 -0.27 -3.78 0.37
CA SER A 46 0.56 -4.40 -0.65
C SER A 46 -0.26 -4.65 -1.91
N TRP A 47 0.32 -4.29 -3.07
CA TRP A 47 -0.23 -4.59 -4.39
C TRP A 47 0.67 -5.53 -5.17
N THR A 48 1.53 -6.28 -4.49
CA THR A 48 2.33 -7.37 -5.10
C THR A 48 1.47 -8.56 -5.45
N ASN A 49 1.92 -9.40 -6.41
CA ASN A 49 1.20 -10.64 -6.77
C ASN A 49 1.12 -11.65 -5.61
N ALA A 50 2.09 -11.63 -4.70
CA ALA A 50 2.13 -12.54 -3.57
C ALA A 50 1.15 -12.15 -2.46
N ASN A 51 0.94 -10.85 -2.22
CA ASN A 51 0.12 -10.33 -1.11
C ASN A 51 -0.79 -9.17 -1.56
N PRO A 52 -1.62 -9.32 -2.61
CA PRO A 52 -2.47 -8.24 -3.09
C PRO A 52 -3.54 -7.90 -2.06
N GLY A 53 -3.79 -6.61 -1.83
CA GLY A 53 -4.79 -6.13 -0.89
C GLY A 53 -4.42 -6.29 0.59
N ARG A 54 -3.33 -7.01 0.93
CA ARG A 54 -2.95 -7.29 2.31
C ARG A 54 -2.33 -6.06 2.97
N ARG A 55 -2.84 -5.65 4.14
CA ARG A 55 -2.27 -4.51 4.87
C ARG A 55 -1.04 -4.90 5.68
N PHE A 56 -0.08 -3.99 5.72
CA PHE A 56 1.10 -4.06 6.57
C PHE A 56 1.38 -2.72 7.21
N LEU A 57 2.07 -2.75 8.35
CA LEU A 57 2.57 -1.54 8.98
C LEU A 57 3.94 -1.18 8.41
N ASN A 58 4.10 0.08 8.06
CA ASN A 58 5.32 0.67 7.57
C ASN A 58 5.78 1.78 8.53
N CYS A 59 7.00 1.70 9.02
CA CYS A 59 7.59 2.72 9.90
C CYS A 59 8.88 3.28 9.30
N GLN A 60 9.45 4.34 9.88
CA GLN A 60 10.70 4.95 9.38
C GLN A 60 11.87 3.96 9.33
N LYS A 61 11.88 2.96 10.22
CA LYS A 61 12.87 1.88 10.27
C LYS A 61 12.53 0.68 9.36
N SER A 62 11.60 0.83 8.42
CA SER A 62 11.19 -0.28 7.54
C SER A 62 12.32 -0.81 6.67
N ARG A 63 13.33 0.02 6.38
CA ARG A 63 14.52 -0.37 5.61
C ARG A 63 15.41 -1.35 6.38
N ASP A 64 15.28 -1.41 7.70
CA ASP A 64 16.09 -2.26 8.59
C ASP A 64 15.40 -3.62 8.87
N GLY A 65 14.53 -4.08 7.95
CA GLY A 65 13.75 -5.32 8.10
C GLY A 65 12.45 -5.16 8.91
N GLY A 66 12.09 -3.92 9.19
CA GLY A 66 11.25 -3.56 10.32
C GLY A 66 9.75 -3.35 10.06
N CYS A 67 9.03 -4.31 9.49
CA CYS A 67 7.59 -4.16 9.23
C CYS A 67 6.81 -5.45 9.53
N LYS A 68 5.59 -5.31 10.07
CA LYS A 68 4.68 -6.43 10.37
C LYS A 68 3.48 -6.45 9.44
N TRP A 69 3.02 -7.64 9.06
CA TRP A 69 1.71 -7.80 8.42
C TRP A 69 0.60 -7.49 9.42
N PHE A 70 -0.42 -6.76 8.97
CA PHE A 70 -1.58 -6.40 9.80
C PHE A 70 -2.72 -7.39 9.59
N ASP A 71 -2.99 -7.73 8.33
CA ASP A 71 -3.97 -8.78 7.98
C ASP A 71 -3.26 -10.12 7.77
N ASP A 72 -4.02 -11.21 7.86
CA ASP A 72 -3.59 -12.52 7.37
C ASP A 72 -3.50 -12.57 5.84
N PRO A 73 -2.80 -13.55 5.26
CA PRO A 73 -2.81 -13.75 3.81
C PRO A 73 -4.24 -13.96 3.30
N THR A 74 -4.54 -13.46 2.11
CA THR A 74 -5.83 -13.73 1.47
C THR A 74 -5.90 -15.19 1.01
N THR A 75 -7.11 -15.68 0.72
CA THR A 75 -7.25 -17.00 0.08
C THR A 75 -6.63 -16.99 -1.33
N PRO A 76 -6.27 -18.16 -1.89
CA PRO A 76 -5.76 -18.25 -3.26
C PRO A 76 -6.71 -17.65 -4.31
N PHE A 77 -8.02 -17.85 -4.15
CA PHE A 77 -9.03 -17.26 -5.03
C PHE A 77 -9.02 -15.74 -4.97
N LEU A 78 -9.10 -15.14 -3.76
CA LEU A 78 -9.09 -13.70 -3.61
C LEU A 78 -7.76 -13.08 -4.08
N ARG A 79 -6.64 -13.77 -3.87
CA ARG A 79 -5.33 -13.35 -4.36
C ARG A 79 -5.34 -13.20 -5.88
N GLN A 80 -5.81 -14.23 -6.59
CA GLN A 80 -5.87 -14.20 -8.05
C GLN A 80 -6.84 -13.12 -8.55
N LEU A 81 -8.05 -13.06 -7.98
CA LEU A 81 -9.06 -12.07 -8.35
C LEU A 81 -8.55 -10.62 -8.20
N LEU A 82 -7.87 -10.30 -7.08
CA LEU A 82 -7.34 -8.96 -6.85
C LEU A 82 -6.20 -8.60 -7.83
N VAL A 83 -5.36 -9.57 -8.20
CA VAL A 83 -4.32 -9.39 -9.21
C VAL A 83 -4.95 -9.11 -10.57
N ASP A 84 -5.91 -9.93 -10.99
CA ASP A 84 -6.56 -9.79 -12.30
C ASP A 84 -7.26 -8.44 -12.40
N LEU A 85 -8.03 -8.03 -11.37
CA LEU A 85 -8.70 -6.74 -11.35
C LEU A 85 -7.72 -5.56 -11.40
N ARG A 86 -6.62 -5.63 -10.63
CA ARG A 86 -5.57 -4.60 -10.66
C ARG A 86 -5.00 -4.47 -12.07
N ASP A 87 -4.68 -5.58 -12.70
CA ASP A 87 -4.08 -5.61 -14.03
C ASP A 87 -5.05 -5.10 -15.10
N THR A 88 -6.33 -5.50 -15.03
CA THR A 88 -7.39 -4.95 -15.88
C THR A 88 -7.50 -3.43 -15.73
N VAL A 89 -7.54 -2.90 -14.50
CA VAL A 89 -7.62 -1.44 -14.26
C VAL A 89 -6.39 -0.73 -14.84
N HIS A 90 -5.20 -1.29 -14.66
CA HIS A 90 -3.99 -0.70 -15.22
C HIS A 90 -3.96 -0.75 -16.75
N ASN A 91 -4.44 -1.83 -17.37
CA ASN A 91 -4.54 -1.95 -18.82
C ASN A 91 -5.49 -0.88 -19.38
N LEU A 92 -6.70 -0.78 -18.81
CA LEU A 92 -7.70 0.22 -19.19
C LEU A 92 -7.17 1.65 -19.04
N ARG A 93 -6.44 1.95 -17.95
CA ARG A 93 -5.81 3.27 -17.76
C ARG A 93 -4.78 3.58 -18.85
N ARG A 94 -3.97 2.59 -19.25
CA ARG A 94 -2.99 2.78 -20.34
C ARG A 94 -3.66 2.94 -21.69
N GLU A 95 -4.74 2.22 -21.95
CA GLU A 95 -5.55 2.37 -23.17
C GLU A 95 -6.19 3.75 -23.24
N ASN A 96 -6.85 4.19 -22.17
CA ASN A 96 -7.43 5.54 -22.09
C ASN A 96 -6.37 6.64 -22.26
N ALA A 97 -5.17 6.44 -21.71
CA ALA A 97 -4.06 7.39 -21.89
C ALA A 97 -3.53 7.47 -23.33
N ARG A 98 -3.82 6.47 -24.18
CA ARG A 98 -3.48 6.49 -25.62
C ARG A 98 -4.60 7.12 -26.48
N LEU A 99 -5.79 7.28 -25.91
CA LEU A 99 -6.97 7.86 -26.57
C LEU A 99 -7.10 9.37 -26.32
N ASN A 100 -6.37 9.91 -25.35
CA ASN A 100 -6.26 11.34 -25.04
C ASN A 100 -4.95 11.92 -25.59
#